data_AF-A0A521Z7R3-F1
#
_entry.id   AF-A0A521Z7R3-F1
#
_cell.length_a   1.000
_cell.length_b   1.000
_cell.length_c   1.000
_cell.angle_alpha   90.00
_cell.angle_beta   90.00
_cell.angle_gamma   90.00
#
_symmetry.space_group_name_H-M   'P 1'
#
loop_
_entity.id
_entity.type
_entity.pdbx_description
1 polymer ?
#
loop_
_entity_poly.entity_id
_entity_poly.type
_entity_poly.pdbx_seq_one_letter_code
_entity_poly.pdbx_strand_id
1 'polypeptide(L)'
;MQRVRDQLRKLHVGTIIGVIVALYIGVYLVQTIQKNYELQKQIDGLQQDVAGLEVEQDQLKYKIQYYQTEAFKEKEAREKLGLQQPGESVLILPKDNAPAEDEQQQKPAATQKSNLQQWIDFLMGRS
;
A
#
# COMPACT_ATOMS: atom_id res chain seq x y z
N MET A 1 62.35 -55.51 0.47
CA MET A 1 60.88 -55.58 0.61
C MET A 1 60.30 -54.69 1.73
N GLN A 2 60.96 -54.53 2.90
CA GLN A 2 60.38 -53.77 4.02
C GLN A 2 60.26 -52.25 3.77
N ARG A 3 61.29 -51.59 3.21
CA ARG A 3 61.29 -50.14 2.97
C ARG A 3 60.14 -49.64 2.08
N VAL A 4 59.73 -50.41 1.07
CA VAL A 4 58.62 -50.05 0.16
C VAL A 4 57.28 -50.06 0.90
N ARG A 5 57.09 -51.01 1.82
CA ARG A 5 55.89 -51.11 2.66
C ARG A 5 55.78 -49.93 3.63
N ASP A 6 56.89 -49.49 4.21
CA ASP A 6 56.91 -48.34 5.12
C ASP A 6 56.68 -47.02 4.39
N GLN A 7 57.21 -46.87 3.17
CA GLN A 7 56.95 -45.72 2.31
C GLN A 7 55.46 -45.64 1.92
N LEU A 8 54.86 -46.76 1.51
CA LEU A 8 53.42 -46.83 1.22
C LEU A 8 52.58 -46.50 2.45
N ARG A 9 52.92 -47.03 3.63
CA ARG A 9 52.21 -46.71 4.89
C ARG A 9 52.24 -45.21 5.22
N LYS A 10 53.40 -44.56 5.07
CA LYS A 10 53.54 -43.11 5.30
C LYS A 10 52.67 -42.28 4.34
N LEU A 11 52.60 -42.65 3.07
CA LEU A 11 51.73 -42.01 2.07
C LEU A 11 50.25 -42.12 2.46
N HIS A 12 49.77 -43.31 2.84
CA HIS A 12 48.38 -43.52 3.26
C HIS A 12 48.04 -42.72 4.54
N VAL A 13 48.97 -42.64 5.50
CA VAL A 13 48.79 -41.81 6.71
C VAL A 13 48.66 -40.33 6.34
N GLY A 14 49.51 -39.83 5.43
CA GLY A 14 49.41 -38.46 4.93
C GLY A 14 48.07 -38.18 4.25
N THR A 15 47.58 -39.10 3.41
CA THR A 15 46.26 -38.95 2.78
C THR A 15 45.12 -38.94 3.79
N ILE A 16 45.17 -39.79 4.81
CA ILE A 16 44.14 -39.83 5.87
C ILE A 16 44.11 -38.51 6.64
N ILE A 17 45.28 -37.98 7.02
CA ILE A 17 45.37 -36.68 7.70
C ILE A 17 44.82 -35.58 6.80
N GLY A 18 45.19 -35.56 5.52
CA GLY A 18 44.67 -34.59 4.56
C GLY A 18 43.15 -34.64 4.43
N VAL A 19 42.56 -35.83 4.37
CA VAL A 19 41.10 -36.02 4.34
C VAL A 19 40.43 -35.51 5.62
N ILE A 20 41.00 -35.81 6.79
CA ILE A 20 40.47 -35.33 8.08
C ILE A 20 40.48 -33.80 8.13
N VAL A 21 41.58 -33.17 7.72
CA VAL A 21 41.68 -31.70 7.68
C VAL A 21 40.69 -31.11 6.68
N ALA A 22 40.56 -31.69 5.49
CA ALA A 22 39.59 -31.26 4.49
C ALA A 22 38.15 -31.37 5.00
N LEU A 23 37.81 -32.46 5.69
CA LEU A 23 36.48 -32.63 6.31
C LEU A 23 36.25 -31.61 7.43
N TYR A 24 37.25 -31.36 8.28
CA TYR A 24 37.15 -30.36 9.34
C TYR A 24 36.89 -28.96 8.78
N ILE A 25 37.64 -28.55 7.75
CA ILE A 25 37.45 -27.26 7.07
C ILE A 25 36.07 -27.23 6.38
N GLY A 26 35.66 -28.33 5.74
CA GLY A 26 34.36 -28.43 5.09
C GLY A 26 33.20 -28.21 6.07
N VAL A 27 33.24 -28.84 7.25
CA VAL A 27 32.23 -28.66 8.30
C VAL A 27 32.21 -27.21 8.80
N TYR A 28 33.39 -26.63 9.06
CA TYR A 28 33.51 -25.25 9.54
C TYR A 28 32.98 -24.23 8.52
N LEU A 29 33.27 -24.44 7.23
CA LEU A 29 32.80 -23.58 6.15
C LEU A 29 31.28 -23.60 6.04
N VAL A 30 30.68 -24.79 6.09
CA VAL A 30 29.21 -24.95 6.06
C VAL A 30 28.56 -24.23 7.23
N GLN A 31 29.08 -24.38 8.45
CA GLN A 31 28.56 -23.69 9.64
C GLN A 31 28.65 -22.17 9.50
N THR A 32 29.78 -21.67 8.98
CA THR A 32 30.01 -20.23 8.81
C THR A 32 29.07 -19.62 7.77
N ILE A 33 28.86 -20.32 6.64
CA ILE A 33 27.94 -19.87 5.59
C ILE A 33 26.50 -19.83 6.12
N GLN A 34 26.05 -20.85 6.84
CA GLN A 34 24.71 -20.86 7.44
C GLN A 34 24.52 -19.71 8.40
N LYS A 35 25.47 -19.49 9.32
CA LYS A 35 25.43 -18.37 10.26
C LYS A 35 25.37 -17.02 9.53
N ASN A 36 26.25 -16.81 8.55
CA ASN A 36 26.27 -15.56 7.80
C ASN A 36 24.97 -15.32 7.03
N TYR A 37 24.38 -16.37 6.46
CA TYR A 37 23.09 -16.26 5.78
C TYR A 37 21.97 -15.88 6.74
N GLU A 38 21.93 -16.48 7.94
CA GLU A 38 20.95 -16.13 8.96
C GLU A 38 21.12 -14.68 9.44
N LEU A 39 22.36 -14.24 9.66
CA LEU A 39 22.67 -12.85 10.02
C LEU A 39 22.24 -11.88 8.91
N GLN A 40 22.53 -12.20 7.64
CA GLN A 40 22.10 -11.36 6.51
C GLN A 40 20.58 -11.25 6.46
N LYS A 41 19.87 -12.37 6.62
CA LYS A 41 18.41 -12.38 6.64
C LYS A 41 17.84 -11.54 7.78
N GLN A 42 18.46 -11.56 8.96
CA GLN A 42 18.06 -10.69 10.08
C GLN A 42 18.30 -9.21 9.73
N ILE A 43 19.45 -8.87 9.14
CA ILE A 43 19.75 -7.50 8.70
C ILE A 43 18.70 -7.02 7.70
N ASP A 44 18.40 -7.83 6.68
CA ASP A 44 17.42 -7.48 5.64
C ASP A 44 16.03 -7.26 6.25
N GLY A 45 15.62 -8.12 7.20
CA GLY A 45 14.37 -7.96 7.93
C GLY A 45 14.33 -6.66 8.75
N LEU A 46 15.37 -6.39 9.53
CA LEU A 46 15.47 -5.16 10.33
C LEU A 46 15.47 -3.90 9.44
N GLN A 47 16.14 -3.94 8.29
CA GLN A 47 16.13 -2.83 7.34
C GLN A 47 14.73 -2.58 6.77
N GLN A 48 14.00 -3.66 6.45
CA GLN A 48 12.63 -3.55 5.98
C GLN A 48 11.71 -2.97 7.07
N ASP A 49 11.87 -3.39 8.32
CA ASP A 49 11.12 -2.85 9.46
C ASP A 49 11.40 -1.35 9.66
N VAL A 50 12.67 -0.94 9.59
CA VAL A 50 13.06 0.48 9.67
C VAL A 50 12.42 1.29 8.55
N ALA A 51 12.50 0.82 7.30
CA ALA A 51 11.89 1.51 6.17
C ALA A 51 10.36 1.62 6.32
N GLY A 52 9.71 0.58 6.85
CA GLY A 52 8.27 0.62 7.16
C GLY A 52 7.93 1.66 8.23
N LEU A 53 8.70 1.70 9.31
CA LEU A 53 8.53 2.67 10.40
C LEU A 53 8.78 4.12 9.96
N GLU A 54 9.75 4.36 9.08
CA GLU A 54 10.01 5.68 8.51
C GLU A 54 8.82 6.18 7.69
N VAL A 55 8.24 5.30 6.85
CA VAL A 55 7.03 5.63 6.09
C VAL A 55 5.85 5.94 7.02
N GLU A 56 5.65 5.12 8.06
CA GLU A 56 4.58 5.36 9.04
C GLU A 56 4.78 6.69 9.78
N GLN A 57 6.01 6.98 10.19
CA GLN A 57 6.38 8.23 10.85
C GLN A 57 6.03 9.43 9.95
N ASP A 58 6.40 9.39 8.68
CA ASP A 58 6.15 10.49 7.74
C ASP A 58 4.67 10.65 7.41
N GLN A 59 3.92 9.55 7.29
CA GLN A 59 2.47 9.60 7.18
C GLN A 59 1.82 10.25 8.41
N LEU A 60 2.31 9.92 9.61
CA LEU A 60 1.77 10.47 10.85
C LEU A 60 2.08 11.97 10.97
N LYS A 61 3.30 12.39 10.62
CA LYS A 61 3.67 13.81 10.53
C LYS A 61 2.77 14.56 9.54
N TYR A 62 2.52 13.99 8.37
CA TYR A 62 1.64 14.59 7.37
C TYR A 62 0.22 14.76 7.91
N LYS A 63 -0.34 13.73 8.57
CA LYS A 63 -1.66 13.82 9.21
C LYS A 63 -1.72 14.92 10.27
N ILE A 64 -0.69 15.03 11.12
CA ILE A 64 -0.60 16.10 12.11
C ILE A 64 -0.63 17.46 11.43
N GLN A 65 0.18 17.66 10.38
CA GLN A 65 0.20 18.92 9.63
C GLN A 65 -1.14 19.22 8.97
N TYR A 66 -1.78 18.22 8.34
CA TYR A 66 -3.09 18.35 7.73
C TYR A 66 -4.15 18.81 8.75
N TYR A 67 -4.19 18.19 9.93
CA TYR A 67 -5.12 18.59 10.99
C TYR A 67 -4.85 19.98 11.58
N GLN A 68 -3.62 20.48 11.46
CA GLN A 68 -3.27 21.83 11.86
C GLN A 68 -3.67 22.90 10.83
N THR A 69 -3.99 22.52 9.59
CA THR A 69 -4.39 23.47 8.55
C THR A 69 -5.72 24.14 8.87
N GLU A 70 -5.86 25.42 8.49
CA GLU A 70 -7.10 26.17 8.65
C GLU A 70 -8.26 25.54 7.87
N ALA A 71 -7.99 25.02 6.66
CA ALA A 71 -8.99 24.34 5.85
C ALA A 71 -9.59 23.11 6.56
N PHE A 72 -8.76 22.32 7.26
CA PHE A 72 -9.27 21.20 8.04
C PHE A 72 -10.06 21.66 9.27
N LYS A 73 -9.54 22.64 10.02
CA LYS A 73 -10.25 23.21 11.18
C LYS A 73 -11.61 23.79 10.79
N GLU A 74 -11.66 24.49 9.66
CA GLU A 74 -12.89 25.07 9.13
C GLU A 74 -13.88 23.99 8.69
N LYS A 75 -13.41 22.96 7.97
CA LYS A 75 -14.24 21.82 7.60
C LYS A 75 -14.85 21.17 8.84
N GLU A 76 -14.03 20.88 9.86
CA GLU A 76 -14.48 20.29 11.11
C GLU A 76 -15.42 21.22 11.89
N ALA A 77 -15.17 22.54 11.91
CA ALA A 77 -16.05 23.51 12.55
C ALA A 77 -17.43 23.59 11.86
N ARG A 78 -17.47 23.53 10.52
CA ARG A 78 -18.71 23.48 9.74
C ARG A 78 -19.46 22.17 9.99
N GLU A 79 -18.77 21.03 9.93
CA GLU A 79 -19.38 19.70 10.05
C GLU A 79 -19.84 19.38 11.47
N LYS A 80 -19.05 19.73 12.49
CA LYS A 80 -19.34 19.35 13.90
C LYS A 80 -20.05 20.43 14.68
N LEU A 81 -19.75 21.69 14.43
CA LEU A 81 -20.28 22.81 15.21
C LEU A 81 -21.33 23.61 14.42
N GLY A 82 -21.55 23.29 13.14
CA GLY A 82 -22.45 24.06 12.28
C GLY A 82 -22.00 25.52 12.09
N LEU A 83 -20.74 25.83 12.38
CA LEU A 83 -20.21 27.18 12.33
C LEU A 83 -19.93 27.57 10.88
N GLN A 84 -20.22 28.83 10.55
CA GLN A 84 -19.96 29.41 9.25
C GLN A 84 -19.19 30.72 9.39
N GLN A 85 -18.48 31.09 8.33
CA GLN A 85 -17.78 32.36 8.32
C GLN A 85 -18.77 33.54 8.27
N PRO A 86 -18.43 34.70 8.86
CA PRO A 86 -19.26 35.90 8.74
C PRO A 86 -19.45 36.29 7.26
N GLY A 87 -20.69 36.26 6.77
CA GLY A 87 -21.05 36.57 5.37
C GLY A 87 -21.33 35.35 4.49
N GLU A 88 -21.20 34.12 5.01
CA GLU A 88 -21.60 32.89 4.32
C GLU A 88 -23.13 32.66 4.45
N SER A 89 -23.80 32.24 3.37
CA SER A 89 -25.24 31.94 3.35
C SER A 89 -25.47 30.45 3.12
N VAL A 90 -26.16 29.75 4.04
CA VAL A 90 -26.59 28.36 3.83
C VAL A 90 -27.78 28.35 2.87
N LEU A 91 -27.61 27.76 1.69
CA LEU A 91 -28.73 27.38 0.84
C LEU A 91 -29.24 25.99 1.24
N ILE A 92 -30.29 25.94 2.05
CA ILE A 92 -30.98 24.69 2.39
C ILE A 92 -31.91 24.35 1.22
N LEU A 93 -31.53 23.36 0.41
CA LEU A 93 -32.43 22.83 -0.62
C LEU A 93 -33.58 22.07 0.08
N PRO A 94 -34.86 22.38 -0.23
CA PRO A 94 -35.96 21.59 0.27
C PRO A 94 -35.78 20.14 -0.23
N LYS A 95 -35.78 19.17 0.70
CA LYS A 95 -36.01 17.77 0.34
C LYS A 95 -37.34 17.70 -0.39
N ASP A 96 -37.33 17.24 -1.64
CA ASP A 96 -38.44 17.08 -2.59
C ASP A 96 -39.80 16.71 -1.96
N ASN A 97 -40.44 17.65 -1.29
CA ASN A 97 -41.76 17.54 -0.66
C ASN A 97 -42.42 18.92 -0.55
N ALA A 98 -42.03 19.88 -1.39
CA ALA A 98 -42.95 20.96 -1.73
C ALA A 98 -43.88 20.40 -2.81
N PRO A 99 -45.21 20.41 -2.62
CA PRO A 99 -46.13 20.16 -3.71
C PRO A 99 -45.77 21.15 -4.80
N ALA A 100 -45.38 20.65 -5.98
CA ALA A 100 -45.41 21.47 -7.17
C ALA A 100 -46.83 22.02 -7.24
N GLU A 101 -46.97 23.34 -7.08
CA GLU A 101 -48.23 24.01 -7.31
C GLU A 101 -48.62 23.66 -8.75
N ASP A 102 -49.64 22.81 -8.83
CA ASP A 102 -50.27 22.32 -10.05
C ASP A 102 -50.86 23.51 -10.81
N GLU A 103 -50.04 24.20 -11.61
CA GLU A 103 -50.55 24.79 -12.86
C GLU A 103 -50.70 23.66 -13.88
N GLN A 104 -51.67 22.78 -13.62
CA GLN A 104 -52.17 21.79 -14.55
C GLN A 104 -52.89 22.50 -15.71
N GLN A 105 -52.12 23.00 -16.66
CA GLN A 105 -52.60 23.17 -18.03
C GLN A 105 -52.73 21.79 -18.66
N GLN A 106 -53.96 21.28 -18.68
CA GLN A 106 -54.35 20.09 -19.43
C GLN A 106 -53.99 20.27 -20.92
N LYS A 107 -53.10 19.42 -21.43
CA LYS A 107 -53.04 19.01 -22.84
C LYS A 107 -52.65 17.53 -22.94
N PRO A 108 -53.21 16.80 -23.93
CA PRO A 108 -53.49 15.37 -23.82
C PRO A 108 -52.26 14.47 -23.95
N ALA A 109 -52.38 13.28 -23.36
CA ALA A 109 -51.40 12.19 -23.37
C ALA A 109 -50.87 11.88 -24.77
N ALA A 110 -49.73 12.46 -25.11
CA ALA A 110 -48.83 11.95 -26.15
C ALA A 110 -47.68 11.26 -25.42
N THR A 111 -47.47 9.98 -25.75
CA THR A 111 -46.43 9.10 -25.23
C THR A 111 -45.10 9.86 -25.09
N GLN A 112 -44.73 10.22 -23.86
CA GLN A 112 -43.48 10.92 -23.60
C GLN A 112 -42.33 10.05 -24.11
N LYS A 113 -41.64 10.54 -25.14
CA LYS A 113 -40.44 9.90 -25.69
C LYS A 113 -39.46 9.65 -24.55
N SER A 114 -38.90 8.44 -24.51
CA SER A 114 -37.87 8.06 -23.54
C SER A 114 -36.75 9.10 -23.50
N ASN A 115 -36.19 9.38 -22.33
CA ASN A 115 -35.11 10.37 -22.16
C ASN A 115 -33.99 10.17 -23.19
N LEU A 116 -33.65 8.92 -23.52
CA LEU A 116 -32.65 8.62 -24.56
C LEU A 116 -33.04 9.09 -25.97
N GLN A 117 -34.31 8.98 -26.35
CA GLN A 117 -34.78 9.51 -27.65
C GLN A 117 -34.66 11.03 -27.71
N GLN A 118 -34.88 11.73 -26.59
CA GLN A 118 -34.72 13.19 -26.54
C GLN A 118 -33.26 13.61 -26.72
N TRP A 119 -32.33 12.90 -26.08
CA TRP A 119 -30.89 13.14 -26.25
C TRP A 119 -30.41 12.86 -27.68
N ILE A 120 -30.94 11.82 -28.31
CA ILE A 120 -30.62 11.46 -29.70
C ILE A 120 -31.19 12.50 -30.69
N ASP A 121 -32.44 12.93 -30.51
CA ASP A 121 -33.07 13.97 -31.35
C ASP A 121 -32.32 15.32 -31.24
N PHE A 122 -31.87 15.68 -30.03
CA PHE A 122 -31.07 16.89 -29.80
C PHE A 122 -29.71 16.83 -30.52
N LEU A 123 -28.96 15.74 -30.38
CA LEU A 123 -27.65 15.58 -31.02
C LEU A 123 -27.72 15.52 -32.55
N MET A 124 -28.87 15.14 -33.11
CA MET A 124 -29.12 15.15 -34.56
C MET A 124 -29.83 16.42 -35.06
N GLY A 125 -30.01 17.44 -34.21
CA GLY A 125 -30.50 18.75 -34.62
C GLY A 125 -31.95 18.77 -35.09
N ARG A 126 -32.78 17.85 -34.60
CA ARG A 126 -34.17 17.68 -35.01
C ARG A 126 -35.09 18.06 -33.85
N SER A 127 -35.11 19.35 -33.52
CA SER A 127 -36.05 19.95 -32.56
C SER A 127 -37.37 20.33 -33.25
#